data_AF-A0A6M3KEA4-F1
#
_entry.id   AF-A0A6M3KEA4-F1
#
_cell.length_a   1.000
_cell.length_b   1.000
_cell.length_c   1.000
_cell.angle_alpha   90.00
_cell.angle_beta   90.00
_cell.angle_gamma   90.00
#
_symmetry.space_group_name_H-M   'P 1'
#
loop_
_entity.id
_entity.type
_entity.pdbx_description
1 polymer ?
#
loop_
_entity_poly.entity_id
_entity_poly.type
_entity_poly.pdbx_seq_one_letter_code
_entity_poly.pdbx_strand_id
1 'polypeptide(L)'
;MEICKLCNSEFKNLNTHLRGKHKMSREDYDLQFSEEDTEFKEINEDDILPKEDGVITYKERIEGIFDGPKQTNTEMILGDYLKLKGLTLSELNHIVTQFKGGSGIPISQRLKRDQDIGKERASKLKDESRVETDDVLTAEWLRKDYGFKWIETRSARGTTPKTWVLEK
;
A
#
# COMPACT_ATOMS: atom_id res chain seq x y z
N MET A 1 -9.50 20.64 -33.10
CA MET A 1 -10.11 20.62 -31.76
C MET A 1 -10.17 19.17 -31.33
N GLU A 2 -9.90 18.88 -30.07
CA GLU A 2 -9.85 17.52 -29.53
C GLU A 2 -11.05 17.29 -28.61
N ILE A 3 -11.63 16.08 -28.65
CA ILE A 3 -12.80 15.72 -27.83
C ILE A 3 -12.33 14.97 -26.59
N CYS A 4 -12.77 15.42 -25.41
CA CYS A 4 -12.53 14.70 -24.17
C CYS A 4 -13.50 13.51 -24.06
N LYS A 5 -13.02 12.26 -24.16
CA LYS A 5 -13.79 11.01 -24.03
C LYS A 5 -14.43 10.84 -22.64
N LEU A 6 -13.96 11.57 -21.62
CA LEU A 6 -14.53 11.55 -20.27
C LEU A 6 -15.76 12.43 -20.11
N CYS A 7 -15.90 13.51 -20.88
CA CYS A 7 -17.03 14.45 -20.75
C CYS A 7 -17.65 14.88 -22.09
N ASN A 8 -17.28 14.21 -23.19
CA ASN A 8 -17.76 14.40 -24.56
C ASN A 8 -17.87 15.85 -25.01
N SER A 9 -16.94 16.69 -24.53
CA SER A 9 -16.89 18.12 -24.86
C SER A 9 -15.65 18.41 -25.70
N GLU A 10 -15.76 19.36 -26.63
CA GLU A 10 -14.67 19.74 -27.53
C GLU A 10 -13.82 20.86 -26.93
N PHE A 11 -12.50 20.72 -27.05
CA PHE A 11 -11.54 21.70 -26.54
C PHE A 11 -10.47 22.04 -27.58
N LYS A 12 -9.97 23.28 -27.53
CA LYS A 12 -8.81 23.71 -28.32
C LYS A 12 -7.50 23.10 -27.81
N ASN A 13 -7.41 22.84 -26.51
CA ASN A 13 -6.26 22.21 -25.86
C ASN A 13 -6.77 21.20 -24.83
N LEU A 14 -6.75 19.92 -25.20
CA LEU A 14 -7.24 18.86 -24.32
C LEU A 14 -6.34 18.70 -23.08
N ASN A 15 -5.03 18.92 -23.19
CA ASN A 15 -4.10 18.76 -22.06
C ASN A 15 -4.40 19.73 -20.91
N THR A 16 -4.69 21.00 -21.22
CA THR A 16 -5.09 21.97 -20.18
C THR A 16 -6.42 21.58 -19.54
N HIS A 17 -7.37 21.08 -20.33
CA HIS A 17 -8.65 20.60 -19.83
C HIS A 17 -8.49 19.38 -18.90
N LEU A 18 -7.69 18.40 -19.30
CA LEU A 18 -7.41 17.19 -18.51
C LEU A 18 -6.78 17.53 -17.16
N ARG A 19 -5.78 18.42 -17.14
CA ARG A 19 -5.15 18.86 -15.88
C ARG A 19 -6.10 19.64 -14.98
N GLY A 20 -6.93 20.51 -15.55
CA GLY A 20 -7.83 21.38 -14.80
C GLY A 20 -9.06 20.66 -14.24
N LYS A 21 -9.79 19.95 -15.11
CA LYS A 21 -11.09 19.35 -14.77
C LYS A 21 -10.96 17.90 -14.28
N HIS A 22 -10.08 17.12 -14.91
CA HIS A 22 -9.93 15.69 -14.63
C HIS A 22 -8.72 15.35 -13.74
N LYS A 23 -7.89 16.35 -13.41
CA LYS A 23 -6.68 16.21 -12.57
C LYS A 23 -5.77 15.05 -13.02
N MET A 24 -5.67 14.83 -14.32
CA MET A 24 -4.88 13.75 -14.92
C MET A 24 -3.90 14.28 -15.96
N SER A 25 -2.84 13.52 -16.18
CA SER A 25 -1.87 13.78 -17.25
C SER A 25 -2.41 13.31 -18.60
N ARG A 26 -1.80 13.75 -19.70
CA ARG A 26 -2.18 13.28 -21.04
C ARG A 26 -1.79 11.81 -21.24
N GLU A 27 -0.66 11.39 -20.69
CA GLU A 27 -0.18 10.00 -20.75
C GLU A 27 -1.16 9.04 -20.05
N ASP A 28 -1.66 9.38 -18.87
CA ASP A 28 -2.66 8.56 -18.17
C ASP A 28 -3.99 8.49 -18.93
N TYR A 29 -4.38 9.60 -19.56
CA TYR A 29 -5.58 9.67 -20.38
C TYR A 29 -5.43 8.81 -21.65
N ASP A 30 -4.29 8.88 -22.33
CA ASP A 30 -4.04 8.05 -23.50
C ASP A 30 -3.91 6.57 -23.11
N LEU A 31 -3.30 6.21 -21.98
CA LEU A 31 -3.31 4.82 -21.49
C LEU A 31 -4.71 4.27 -21.23
N GLN A 32 -5.64 5.09 -20.76
CA GLN A 32 -7.02 4.68 -20.52
C GLN A 32 -7.86 4.56 -21.79
N PHE A 33 -7.50 5.30 -22.84
CA PHE A 33 -8.35 5.45 -24.02
C PHE A 33 -7.63 5.23 -25.36
N SER A 34 -6.42 4.68 -25.32
CA SER A 34 -5.68 4.22 -26.49
C SER A 34 -6.40 3.00 -27.04
N GLU A 35 -7.19 3.25 -28.07
CA GLU A 35 -7.69 2.23 -28.98
C GLU A 35 -6.52 1.86 -29.92
N GLU A 36 -5.56 1.08 -29.40
CA GLU A 36 -4.66 0.31 -30.25
C GLU A 36 -4.79 -1.16 -29.85
N ASP A 37 -5.21 -1.94 -30.84
CA ASP A 37 -5.35 -3.38 -30.85
C ASP A 37 -4.21 -4.04 -30.05
N THR A 38 -4.58 -4.60 -28.90
CA THR A 38 -3.80 -5.69 -28.34
C THR A 38 -4.03 -6.88 -29.26
N GLU A 39 -3.28 -6.93 -30.37
CA GLU A 39 -2.85 -8.20 -30.95
C GLU A 39 -2.31 -9.01 -29.78
N PHE A 40 -3.13 -9.94 -29.30
CA PHE A 40 -2.69 -11.05 -28.48
C PHE A 40 -1.67 -11.80 -29.33
N LYS A 41 -0.38 -11.47 -29.16
CA LYS A 41 0.68 -12.43 -29.46
C LYS A 41 0.38 -13.65 -28.61
N GLU A 42 -0.16 -14.69 -29.23
CA GLU A 42 -0.16 -16.05 -28.70
C GLU A 42 1.26 -16.34 -28.21
N ILE A 43 1.40 -16.38 -26.89
CA ILE A 43 2.60 -16.87 -26.24
C ILE A 43 2.55 -18.37 -26.47
N ASN A 44 3.34 -18.88 -27.43
CA ASN A 44 3.50 -20.32 -27.61
C ASN A 44 3.96 -20.93 -26.28
N GLU A 45 3.19 -21.90 -25.79
CA GLU A 45 3.36 -22.57 -24.49
C GLU A 45 4.69 -23.34 -24.36
N ASP A 46 5.49 -23.41 -25.41
CA ASP A 46 6.74 -24.19 -25.47
C ASP A 46 8.01 -23.42 -25.05
N ASP A 47 7.95 -22.11 -24.80
CA ASP A 47 9.12 -21.31 -24.34
C ASP A 47 9.16 -21.10 -22.81
N ILE A 48 8.42 -21.90 -22.04
CA ILE A 48 8.49 -21.87 -20.57
C ILE A 48 9.64 -22.77 -20.11
N LEU A 49 10.74 -22.10 -19.74
CA LEU A 49 11.89 -22.64 -19.02
C LEU A 49 11.49 -23.59 -17.86
N PRO A 50 12.29 -24.63 -17.58
CA PRO A 50 11.94 -25.66 -16.63
C PRO A 50 11.83 -25.13 -15.20
N LYS A 51 10.77 -25.62 -14.55
CA LYS A 51 10.34 -25.49 -13.15
C LYS A 51 11.50 -25.43 -12.14
N GLU A 52 11.52 -24.33 -11.38
CA GLU A 52 11.88 -24.35 -9.96
C GLU A 52 10.77 -23.64 -9.16
N ASP A 53 10.18 -24.43 -8.25
CA ASP A 53 9.26 -24.13 -7.15
C ASP A 53 8.46 -22.81 -7.14
N GLY A 54 7.15 -22.95 -7.41
CA GLY A 54 6.13 -22.16 -6.70
C GLY A 54 5.67 -20.86 -7.33
N VAL A 55 5.63 -20.75 -8.67
CA VAL A 55 5.01 -19.60 -9.34
C VAL A 55 3.49 -19.75 -9.32
N ILE A 56 2.86 -19.15 -8.31
CA ILE A 56 1.41 -18.91 -8.28
C ILE A 56 1.07 -17.99 -9.44
N THR A 57 0.23 -18.45 -10.37
CA THR A 57 -0.21 -17.64 -11.51
C THR A 57 -1.04 -16.45 -11.03
N TYR A 58 -1.10 -15.37 -11.84
CA TYR A 58 -1.86 -14.16 -11.48
C TYR A 58 -3.35 -14.46 -11.23
N LYS A 59 -3.90 -15.44 -11.96
CA LYS A 59 -5.27 -15.93 -11.79
C LYS A 59 -5.46 -16.63 -10.43
N GLU A 60 -4.54 -17.51 -10.04
CA GLU A 60 -4.54 -18.16 -8.71
C GLU A 60 -4.33 -17.15 -7.57
N ARG A 61 -3.59 -16.05 -7.82
CA ARG A 61 -3.43 -14.95 -6.86
C ARG A 61 -4.72 -14.17 -6.64
N ILE A 62 -5.52 -13.96 -7.69
CA ILE A 62 -6.81 -13.27 -7.58
C ILE A 62 -7.85 -14.19 -6.93
N GLU A 63 -7.90 -15.46 -7.34
CA GLU A 63 -8.79 -16.45 -6.74
C GLU A 63 -8.47 -16.64 -5.24
N GLY A 64 -7.20 -16.65 -4.84
CA GLY A 64 -6.78 -16.71 -3.43
C GLY A 64 -7.11 -15.49 -2.57
N ILE A 65 -7.41 -14.32 -3.17
CA ILE A 65 -7.89 -13.13 -2.44
C ILE A 65 -9.37 -13.26 -2.11
N PHE A 66 -10.16 -13.92 -2.96
CA PHE A 66 -11.61 -14.10 -2.79
C PHE A 66 -12.00 -15.43 -2.13
N ASP A 67 -11.10 -16.42 -2.12
CA ASP A 67 -11.26 -17.66 -1.34
C ASP A 67 -11.22 -17.43 0.18
N GLY A 68 -10.94 -16.19 0.60
CA GLY A 68 -11.04 -15.74 1.97
C GLY A 68 -10.07 -16.45 2.92
N PRO A 69 -9.87 -15.92 4.13
CA PRO A 69 -9.29 -16.73 5.18
C PRO A 69 -10.22 -17.94 5.41
N LYS A 70 -9.68 -19.16 5.33
CA LYS A 70 -10.31 -20.37 5.86
C LYS A 70 -10.74 -20.08 7.30
N GLN A 71 -12.03 -19.78 7.49
CA GLN A 71 -12.72 -19.52 8.75
C GLN A 71 -11.85 -18.92 9.86
N THR A 72 -11.57 -17.62 9.78
CA THR A 72 -11.34 -16.86 11.01
C THR A 72 -12.68 -16.65 11.70
N ASN A 73 -13.08 -17.60 12.54
CA ASN A 73 -14.08 -17.47 13.60
C ASN A 73 -15.31 -16.62 13.21
N THR A 74 -16.17 -17.17 12.35
CA THR A 74 -17.42 -16.54 11.85
C THR A 74 -18.42 -16.19 12.96
N GLU A 75 -18.15 -16.54 14.23
CA GLU A 75 -19.04 -16.30 15.37
C GLU A 75 -18.82 -14.96 16.05
N MET A 76 -17.76 -14.21 15.72
CA MET A 76 -17.52 -12.94 16.41
C MET A 76 -18.48 -11.87 15.89
N ILE A 77 -19.41 -11.46 16.76
CA ILE A 77 -20.38 -10.41 16.48
C ILE A 77 -19.62 -9.13 16.09
N LEU A 78 -20.06 -8.45 15.03
CA LEU A 78 -19.41 -7.24 14.50
C LEU A 78 -19.11 -6.21 15.59
N GLY A 79 -20.01 -6.06 16.57
CA GLY A 79 -19.81 -5.17 17.71
C GLY A 79 -18.57 -5.50 18.55
N ASP A 80 -18.28 -6.78 18.77
CA ASP A 80 -17.12 -7.22 19.55
C ASP A 80 -15.83 -7.10 18.74
N TYR A 81 -15.91 -7.31 17.42
CA TYR A 81 -14.80 -7.04 16.51
C TYR A 81 -14.41 -5.57 16.49
N LEU A 82 -15.40 -4.69 16.41
CA LEU A 82 -15.18 -3.25 16.44
C LEU A 82 -14.55 -2.80 17.76
N LYS A 83 -15.03 -3.31 18.89
CA LYS A 83 -14.41 -3.07 20.20
C LYS A 83 -12.96 -3.55 20.25
N LEU A 84 -12.68 -4.77 19.80
CA LEU A 84 -11.33 -5.35 19.78
C LEU A 84 -10.36 -4.48 18.98
N LYS A 85 -10.83 -3.91 17.86
CA LYS A 85 -10.04 -3.03 17.00
C LYS A 85 -10.06 -1.57 17.42
N GLY A 86 -10.76 -1.22 18.51
CA GLY A 86 -10.89 0.16 18.98
C GLY A 86 -11.55 1.08 17.94
N LEU A 87 -12.50 0.55 17.18
CA LEU A 87 -13.24 1.25 16.13
C LEU A 87 -14.71 1.39 16.53
N THR A 88 -15.29 2.53 16.19
CA THR A 88 -16.74 2.75 16.26
C THR A 88 -17.42 2.34 14.95
N LEU A 89 -18.73 2.08 15.01
CA LEU A 89 -19.52 1.78 13.80
C LEU A 89 -19.50 2.95 12.80
N SER A 90 -19.46 4.19 13.30
CA SER A 90 -19.35 5.40 12.48
C SER A 90 -18.03 5.45 11.72
N GLU A 91 -16.91 5.16 12.39
CA GLU A 91 -15.58 5.09 11.76
C GLU A 91 -15.52 3.96 10.72
N LEU A 92 -16.12 2.80 11.01
CA LEU A 92 -16.21 1.71 10.05
C LEU A 92 -16.99 2.15 8.79
N ASN A 93 -18.16 2.77 8.97
CA ASN A 93 -18.97 3.26 7.84
C ASN A 93 -18.23 4.32 7.03
N HIS A 94 -17.49 5.21 7.69
CA HIS A 94 -16.65 6.20 7.03
C HIS A 94 -15.56 5.54 6.19
N ILE A 95 -14.84 4.55 6.73
CA ILE A 95 -13.82 3.77 6.00
C ILE A 95 -14.41 3.08 4.78
N VAL A 96 -15.54 2.38 4.94
CA VAL A 96 -16.21 1.67 3.84
C VAL A 96 -16.68 2.64 2.76
N THR A 97 -17.21 3.79 3.15
CA THR A 97 -17.68 4.81 2.20
C THR A 97 -16.51 5.41 1.41
N GLN A 98 -15.40 5.72 2.07
CA GLN A 98 -14.20 6.23 1.39
C GLN A 98 -13.61 5.20 0.43
N PHE A 99 -13.52 3.94 0.84
CA PHE A 99 -13.02 2.86 0.01
C PHE A 99 -13.89 2.64 -1.23
N LYS A 100 -15.22 2.57 -1.06
CA LYS A 100 -16.17 2.46 -2.18
C LYS A 100 -16.17 3.69 -3.09
N GLY A 101 -15.89 4.87 -2.54
CA GLY A 101 -15.77 6.12 -3.28
C GLY A 101 -14.45 6.31 -4.01
N GLY A 102 -13.54 5.32 -4.00
CA GLY A 102 -12.22 5.42 -4.63
C GLY A 102 -11.31 6.48 -3.99
N SER A 103 -11.68 7.00 -2.82
CA SER A 103 -10.87 7.95 -2.09
C SER A 103 -9.75 7.17 -1.41
N GLY A 104 -8.49 7.54 -1.69
CA GLY A 104 -7.33 6.89 -1.09
C GLY A 104 -7.43 6.85 0.44
N ILE A 105 -6.85 5.83 1.05
CA ILE A 105 -6.81 5.68 2.51
C ILE A 105 -6.32 7.00 3.12
N PRO A 106 -7.04 7.58 4.10
CA PRO A 106 -6.61 8.82 4.74
C PRO A 106 -5.17 8.70 5.21
N ILE A 107 -4.34 9.69 4.88
CA ILE A 107 -2.93 9.75 5.29
C ILE A 107 -2.81 9.53 6.81
N SER A 108 -3.77 10.01 7.60
CA SER A 108 -3.86 9.79 9.04
C SER A 108 -3.97 8.31 9.43
N GLN A 109 -4.77 7.49 8.73
CA GLN A 109 -4.88 6.06 9.01
C GLN A 109 -3.62 5.31 8.60
N ARG A 110 -2.96 5.72 7.51
CA ARG A 110 -1.66 5.19 7.12
C ARG A 110 -0.60 5.49 8.18
N LEU A 111 -0.49 6.76 8.60
CA LEU A 111 0.44 7.18 9.65
C LEU A 111 0.20 6.42 10.96
N LYS A 112 -1.06 6.25 11.38
CA LYS A 112 -1.39 5.49 12.60
C LYS A 112 -0.94 4.03 12.49
N ARG A 113 -1.19 3.39 11.36
CA ARG A 113 -0.76 2.01 11.10
C ARG A 113 0.77 1.89 11.13
N ASP A 114 1.47 2.84 10.49
CA ASP A 114 2.93 2.87 10.46
C ASP A 114 3.48 3.06 11.88
N GLN A 115 2.85 3.90 12.71
CA GLN A 115 3.19 4.06 14.13
C GLN A 115 2.97 2.77 14.93
N ASP A 116 1.85 2.08 14.74
CA ASP A 116 1.53 0.83 15.43
C ASP A 116 2.53 -0.29 15.05
N ILE A 117 2.87 -0.40 13.77
CA ILE A 117 3.89 -1.33 13.26
C ILE A 117 5.27 -1.01 13.87
N GLY A 118 5.66 0.27 13.86
CA GLY A 118 6.93 0.71 14.44
C GLY A 118 7.03 0.36 15.93
N LYS A 119 5.92 0.53 16.67
CA LYS A 119 5.82 0.19 18.10
C LYS A 119 5.91 -1.32 18.35
N GLU A 120 5.20 -2.13 17.55
CA GLU A 120 5.25 -3.58 17.67
C GLU A 120 6.66 -4.11 17.43
N ARG A 121 7.34 -3.60 16.39
CA ARG A 121 8.75 -3.95 16.10
C ARG A 121 9.67 -3.55 17.25
N ALA A 122 9.54 -2.33 17.79
CA ALA A 122 10.34 -1.88 18.93
C ALA A 122 10.15 -2.79 20.15
N SER A 123 8.92 -3.26 20.40
CA SER A 123 8.62 -4.15 21.52
C SER A 123 9.33 -5.50 21.45
N LYS A 124 9.64 -5.98 20.24
CA LYS A 124 10.38 -7.23 20.01
C LYS A 124 11.89 -7.06 20.24
N LEU A 125 12.40 -5.83 20.15
CA LEU A 125 13.83 -5.51 20.24
C LEU A 125 14.23 -4.89 21.59
N LYS A 126 13.27 -4.70 22.52
CA LYS A 126 13.45 -3.99 23.81
C LYS A 126 14.51 -4.58 24.74
N ASP A 127 14.80 -5.88 24.59
CA ASP A 127 15.71 -6.64 25.45
C ASP A 127 17.12 -6.76 24.85
N GLU A 128 17.31 -6.31 23.60
CA GLU A 128 18.63 -6.26 22.96
C GLU A 128 19.47 -5.12 23.55
N SER A 129 20.77 -5.36 23.72
CA SER A 129 21.70 -4.31 24.16
C SER A 129 21.95 -3.28 23.08
N ARG A 130 21.96 -3.72 21.82
CA ARG A 130 22.25 -2.91 20.64
C ARG A 130 21.36 -3.34 19.49
N VAL A 131 20.72 -2.38 18.84
CA VAL A 131 19.75 -2.57 17.76
C VAL A 131 20.18 -1.77 16.54
N GLU A 132 20.13 -2.39 15.37
CA GLU A 132 20.26 -1.71 14.07
C GLU A 132 18.94 -1.85 13.30
N THR A 133 18.34 -0.74 12.88
CA THR A 133 17.06 -0.73 12.16
C THR A 133 17.07 0.30 11.03
N ASP A 134 16.33 0.05 9.96
CA ASP A 134 16.06 0.97 8.85
C ASP A 134 14.64 1.57 8.93
N ASP A 135 13.95 1.39 10.04
CA ASP A 135 12.63 1.94 10.32
C ASP A 135 12.73 3.08 11.35
N VAL A 136 12.49 4.32 10.88
CA VAL A 136 12.51 5.54 11.71
C VAL A 136 11.58 5.41 12.92
N LEU A 137 10.39 4.84 12.72
CA LEU A 137 9.37 4.78 13.77
C LEU A 137 9.77 3.76 14.84
N THR A 138 10.35 2.64 14.44
CA THR A 138 10.92 1.66 15.39
C THR A 138 12.04 2.29 16.21
N ALA A 139 12.98 3.00 15.57
CA ALA A 139 14.06 3.71 16.28
C ALA A 139 13.51 4.75 17.27
N GLU A 140 12.48 5.50 16.89
CA GLU A 140 11.84 6.49 17.76
C GLU A 140 11.20 5.85 19.01
N TRP A 141 10.45 4.77 18.83
CA TRP A 141 9.83 4.04 19.95
C TRP A 141 10.86 3.39 20.88
N LEU A 142 11.95 2.82 20.35
CA LEU A 142 13.06 2.30 21.16
C LEU A 142 13.65 3.37 22.07
N ARG A 143 13.85 4.58 21.53
CA ARG A 143 14.36 5.72 22.32
C ARG A 143 13.36 6.18 23.37
N LYS A 144 12.09 6.35 22.97
CA LYS A 144 11.06 6.98 23.80
C LYS A 144 10.56 6.06 24.92
N ASP A 145 10.27 4.81 24.61
CA ASP A 145 9.57 3.90 25.52
C ASP A 145 10.52 2.90 26.21
N TYR A 146 11.68 2.61 25.60
CA TYR A 146 12.60 1.56 26.08
C TYR A 146 13.98 2.08 26.51
N GLY A 147 14.20 3.39 26.45
CA GLY A 147 15.40 4.05 26.99
C GLY A 147 16.66 3.94 26.13
N PHE A 148 16.56 3.48 24.89
CA PHE A 148 17.71 3.39 24.00
C PHE A 148 18.27 4.77 23.66
N LYS A 149 19.58 4.85 23.48
CA LYS A 149 20.30 6.04 23.01
C LYS A 149 20.70 5.85 21.55
N TRP A 150 20.60 6.92 20.80
CA TRP A 150 21.07 6.96 19.42
C TRP A 150 22.59 7.10 19.41
N ILE A 151 23.30 6.12 18.85
CA ILE A 151 24.76 6.13 18.72
C ILE A 151 25.17 6.76 17.39
N GLU A 152 24.66 6.21 16.29
CA GLU A 152 25.01 6.69 14.95
C GLU A 152 23.92 6.45 13.92
N THR A 153 24.05 7.14 12.78
CA THR A 153 23.21 6.91 11.60
C THR A 153 24.11 6.55 10.44
N ARG A 154 23.97 5.35 9.91
CA ARG A 154 24.69 4.94 8.72
C ARG A 154 23.83 5.27 7.51
N SER A 155 24.31 6.20 6.68
CA SER A 155 23.73 6.37 5.34
C SER A 155 24.27 5.25 4.47
N ALA A 156 23.37 4.48 3.86
CA ALA A 156 23.80 3.66 2.75
C ALA A 156 24.15 4.58 1.57
N ARG A 157 25.22 4.27 0.83
CA ARG A 157 25.54 4.98 -0.41
C ARG A 157 24.56 4.49 -1.48
N GLY A 158 23.69 5.38 -1.99
CA GLY A 158 22.75 5.05 -3.07
C GLY A 158 21.28 5.15 -2.68
N THR A 159 20.45 4.22 -3.16
CA THR A 159 18.98 4.15 -3.01
C THR A 159 18.51 3.48 -1.73
N THR A 160 19.41 2.99 -0.89
CA THR A 160 19.09 2.23 0.31
C THR A 160 18.71 3.14 1.49
N PRO A 161 17.74 2.73 2.32
CA PRO A 161 17.31 3.52 3.47
C PRO A 161 18.46 3.69 4.48
N LYS A 162 18.41 4.79 5.23
CA LYS A 162 19.35 5.02 6.33
C LYS A 162 19.16 3.94 7.40
N THR A 163 20.24 3.56 8.05
CA THR A 163 20.21 2.61 9.19
C THR A 163 20.54 3.36 10.48
N TRP A 164 19.66 3.23 11.47
CA TRP A 164 19.79 3.77 12.82
C TRP A 164 20.42 2.71 13.72
N VAL A 165 21.50 3.08 14.41
CA VAL A 165 22.17 2.23 15.41
C VAL A 165 21.89 2.79 16.79
N LEU A 166 21.24 1.98 17.64
CA LEU A 166 20.83 2.35 18.99
C LEU A 166 21.43 1.38 20.02
N GLU A 167 21.72 1.89 21.21
CA GLU A 167 22.27 1.11 22.33
C GLU A 167 21.63 1.54 23.65
N LYS A 168 21.49 0.60 24.60
CA LYS A 168 20.79 0.82 25.88
C LYS A 168 21.67 1.48 26.94
#